data_AF-A0A7U4LP33-F1
#
_entry.id   AF-A0A7U4LP33-F1
#
_cell.length_a   1.000
_cell.length_b   1.000
_cell.length_c   1.000
_cell.angle_alpha   90.00
_cell.angle_beta   90.00
_cell.angle_gamma   90.00
#
_symmetry.space_group_name_H-M   'P 1'
#
loop_
_entity.id
_entity.type
_entity.pdbx_description
1 polymer ?
#
loop_
_entity_poly.entity_id
_entity_poly.type
_entity_poly.pdbx_seq_one_letter_code
_entity_poly.pdbx_strand_id
1 'polypeptide(L)' 'MEDYIYTVDEVASILKVNKNTVYDLIRSGNLIALKLGRLKITKATLLKFLKDFNGKDLTNLDDIKELTF' A
#
# COMPACT_ATOMS: atom_id res chain seq x y z
N MET A 1 -3.80 13.01 -17.17
CA MET A 1 -4.72 13.42 -16.09
C MET A 1 -4.12 12.92 -14.79
N GLU A 2 -4.22 13.69 -13.72
CA GLU A 2 -3.74 13.28 -12.41
C GLU A 2 -4.87 12.54 -11.69
N ASP A 3 -4.68 11.25 -11.44
CA ASP A 3 -5.67 10.43 -10.75
C ASP A 3 -5.57 10.64 -9.23
N TYR A 4 -6.70 10.98 -8.60
CA TYR A 4 -6.78 11.17 -7.15
C TYR A 4 -6.96 9.85 -6.38
N ILE A 5 -7.41 8.81 -7.06
CA ILE A 5 -7.82 7.53 -6.46
C ILE A 5 -7.39 6.38 -7.39
N TYR A 6 -6.84 5.33 -6.79
CA TYR A 6 -6.38 4.13 -7.46
C TYR A 6 -7.17 2.91 -6.99
N THR A 7 -7.32 1.92 -7.86
CA THR A 7 -7.72 0.55 -7.54
C THR A 7 -6.57 -0.23 -6.91
N VAL A 8 -6.89 -1.37 -6.29
CA VAL A 8 -5.89 -2.35 -5.85
C VAL A 8 -4.96 -2.77 -6.99
N ASP A 9 -5.50 -2.94 -8.20
CA ASP A 9 -4.74 -3.37 -9.39
C ASP A 9 -3.71 -2.32 -9.84
N GLU A 10 -4.12 -1.04 -9.82
CA GLU A 10 -3.24 0.09 -10.13
C GLU A 10 -2.17 0.27 -9.06
N VAL A 11 -2.53 0.16 -7.77
CA VAL A 11 -1.54 0.23 -6.68
C VAL A 11 -0.53 -0.91 -6.76
N ALA A 12 -0.97 -2.13 -7.05
CA ALA A 12 -0.07 -3.27 -7.26
C ALA A 12 0.93 -2.98 -8.40
N SER A 13 0.45 -2.37 -9.49
CA SER A 13 1.27 -1.97 -10.64
C SER A 13 2.25 -0.83 -10.33
N ILE A 14 1.86 0.10 -9.46
CA ILE A 14 2.70 1.21 -8.98
C ILE A 14 3.80 0.70 -8.05
N LEU A 15 3.43 -0.10 -7.05
CA LEU A 15 4.34 -0.65 -6.04
C LEU A 15 5.20 -1.81 -6.57
N LYS A 16 4.92 -2.30 -7.79
CA LYS A 16 5.61 -3.47 -8.40
C LYS A 16 5.46 -4.75 -7.58
N VAL A 17 4.26 -4.97 -7.05
CA VAL A 17 3.90 -6.17 -6.28
C VAL A 17 2.65 -6.82 -6.87
N ASN A 18 2.27 -7.98 -6.35
CA ASN A 18 1.00 -8.61 -6.73
C ASN A 18 -0.18 -8.00 -5.95
N LYS A 19 -1.40 -8.26 -6.42
CA LYS A 19 -2.64 -7.74 -5.78
C LYS A 19 -2.84 -8.26 -4.36
N ASN A 20 -2.42 -9.49 -4.07
CA ASN A 20 -2.56 -10.08 -2.74
C ASN A 20 -1.73 -9.32 -1.71
N THR A 21 -0.49 -8.94 -2.04
CA THR A 21 0.35 -8.09 -1.20
C THR A 21 -0.35 -6.78 -0.84
N VAL A 22 -1.03 -6.14 -1.81
CA VAL A 22 -1.81 -4.92 -1.53
C VAL A 22 -2.99 -5.20 -0.60
N TYR A 23 -3.71 -6.31 -0.79
CA TYR A 23 -4.77 -6.71 0.14
C TYR A 23 -4.24 -7.00 1.55
N ASP A 24 -3.06 -7.62 1.67
CA ASP A 24 -2.44 -7.94 2.96
C ASP A 24 -1.99 -6.67 3.68
N LEU A 25 -1.44 -5.68 2.96
CA LEU A 25 -1.18 -4.33 3.50
C LEU A 25 -2.46 -3.64 4.00
N ILE A 26 -3.58 -3.82 3.30
CA ILE A 26 -4.87 -3.26 3.73
C ILE A 26 -5.42 -3.98 4.96
N ARG A 27 -5.36 -5.32 4.98
CA ARG A 27 -5.87 -6.14 6.09
C ARG A 27 -5.07 -5.96 7.38
N SER A 28 -3.75 -5.80 7.26
CA SER A 28 -2.86 -5.50 8.38
C SER A 28 -2.98 -4.05 8.88
N GLY A 29 -3.74 -3.20 8.18
CA GLY A 29 -3.91 -1.78 8.54
C GLY A 29 -2.74 -0.88 8.13
N ASN A 30 -1.70 -1.42 7.52
CA ASN A 30 -0.53 -0.68 7.04
C ASN A 30 -0.85 0.22 5.83
N LEU A 31 -1.88 -0.10 5.05
CA LEU A 31 -2.37 0.72 3.93
C LEU A 31 -3.87 0.97 4.05
N ILE A 32 -4.25 2.22 4.27
CA ILE A 32 -5.67 2.59 4.41
C ILE A 32 -6.36 2.57 3.03
N ALA A 33 -7.53 1.94 2.95
CA ALA A 33 -8.35 1.90 1.75
C ALA A 33 -9.79 2.37 2.03
N LEU A 34 -10.47 2.81 0.98
CA LEU A 34 -11.89 3.18 0.97
C LEU A 34 -12.68 2.22 0.07
N LYS A 35 -13.91 1.91 0.45
CA LYS A 35 -14.79 1.00 -0.29
C LYS A 35 -15.81 1.81 -1.09
N LEU A 36 -15.65 1.86 -2.42
CA LEU A 36 -16.59 2.47 -3.36
C LEU A 36 -16.99 1.42 -4.41
N GLY A 37 -17.71 0.39 -3.95
CA GLY A 37 -17.94 -0.86 -4.68
C GLY A 37 -16.70 -1.76 -4.67
N ARG A 38 -15.60 -1.29 -5.28
CA ARG A 38 -14.26 -1.91 -5.15
C ARG A 38 -13.43 -1.16 -4.10
N LEU A 39 -12.39 -1.81 -3.57
CA LEU A 39 -11.42 -1.12 -2.74
C LEU A 39 -10.62 -0.14 -3.59
N LYS A 40 -10.38 1.02 -3.01
CA LYS A 40 -9.66 2.12 -3.62
C LYS A 40 -8.70 2.72 -2.61
N ILE A 41 -7.62 3.30 -3.11
CA ILE A 41 -6.56 3.92 -2.32
C ILE A 41 -6.38 5.33 -2.85
N THR A 42 -6.46 6.34 -1.98
CA THR A 42 -6.23 7.72 -2.43
C THR A 42 -4.76 7.92 -2.73
N LYS A 43 -4.46 8.83 -3.67
CA LYS A 43 -3.08 9.24 -3.94
C LYS A 43 -2.35 9.71 -2.69
N ALA A 44 -3.02 10.49 -1.85
CA ALA A 44 -2.45 10.98 -0.59
C ALA A 44 -2.06 9.83 0.35
N THR A 45 -2.92 8.81 0.48
CA THR A 45 -2.63 7.62 1.29
C THR A 45 -1.43 6.85 0.76
N LEU A 46 -1.37 6.63 -0.56
CA LEU A 46 -0.26 5.90 -1.18
C LEU A 46 1.08 6.63 -1.01
N LEU A 47 1.09 7.95 -1.20
CA LEU A 47 2.30 8.77 -1.00
C LEU A 47 2.74 8.77 0.47
N LYS A 48 1.79 8.85 1.41
CA LYS A 48 2.08 8.76 2.84
C LYS A 48 2.67 7.39 3.18
N PHE A 49 2.07 6.30 2.68
CA PHE A 49 2.60 4.95 2.85
C PHE A 49 4.06 4.84 2.39
N LEU A 50 4.36 5.30 1.17
CA LEU A 50 5.74 5.27 0.64
C LEU A 50 6.72 6.06 1.51
N LYS A 51 6.28 7.21 2.04
CA LYS A 51 7.11 8.02 2.93
C LYS A 51 7.34 7.34 4.29
N ASP A 52 6.29 6.82 4.91
CA ASP A 52 6.31 6.27 6.27
C ASP A 52 7.03 4.91 6.35
N PHE A 53 7.07 4.17 5.24
CA PHE A 53 7.70 2.84 5.13
C PHE A 53 9.01 2.82 4.35
N ASN A 54 9.50 3.97 3.89
CA ASN A 54 10.82 4.05 3.28
C ASN A 54 11.90 3.63 4.29
N GLY A 55 12.75 2.67 3.90
CA GLY A 55 13.80 2.13 4.78
C GLY A 55 13.35 1.03 5.73
N LYS A 56 12.13 0.50 5.60
CA LYS A 56 11.61 -0.59 6.44
C LYS A 56 11.53 -1.92 5.69
N ASP A 57 11.66 -3.01 6.44
CA ASP A 57 11.35 -4.37 6.01
C ASP A 57 9.89 -4.72 6.35
N LEU A 58 9.08 -4.93 5.30
CA LEU A 58 7.66 -5.25 5.39
C LEU A 58 7.38 -6.74 5.10
N THR A 59 8.40 -7.60 5.16
CA THR A 59 8.23 -9.05 4.94
C THR A 59 7.26 -9.65 5.97
N ASN A 60 7.31 -9.19 7.22
CA ASN A 60 6.33 -9.50 8.25
C ASN A 60 5.51 -8.25 8.60
N LEU A 61 4.24 -8.21 8.17
CA LEU A 61 3.36 -7.05 8.36
C LEU A 61 2.89 -6.84 9.81
N ASP A 62 3.05 -7.85 10.67
CA ASP A 62 2.75 -7.77 12.11
C ASP A 62 3.99 -7.36 12.93
N ASP A 63 5.19 -7.35 12.31
CA ASP A 63 6.47 -7.06 12.96
C ASP A 63 7.42 -6.32 11.98
N ILE A 64 7.02 -5.10 11.62
CA ILE A 64 7.76 -4.26 10.67
C ILE A 64 8.99 -3.67 11.35
N LYS A 65 10.14 -3.82 10.69
CA LYS A 65 11.46 -3.41 11.23
C LYS A 65 12.19 -2.47 10.28
N GLU A 66 13.26 -1.87 10.77
CA GLU A 66 14.20 -1.15 9.92
C GLU A 66 14.93 -2.13 8.99
N LEU A 67 15.13 -1.73 7.73
CA LEU A 67 15.83 -2.51 6.73
C LEU A 67 17.32 -2.58 7.09
N THR A 68 17.87 -3.79 7.12
CA THR A 68 19.28 -4.07 7.40
C THR A 68 19.89 -4.88 6.25
N PHE A 69 21.21 -4.79 6.04
CA PHE A 69 21.94 -5.46 4.96
C PHE A 69 23.02 -6.39 5.50
#